data_AF-A0A316M365-F1
#
_entry.id   AF-A0A316M365-F1
#
_cell.length_a   1.000
_cell.length_b   1.000
_cell.length_c   1.000
_cell.angle_alpha   90.00
_cell.angle_beta   90.00
_cell.angle_gamma   90.00
#
_symmetry.space_group_name_H-M   'P 1'
#
loop_
_entity.id
_entity.type
_entity.pdbx_description
1 polymer ?
#
loop_
_entity_poly.entity_id
_entity_poly.type
_entity_poly.pdbx_seq_one_letter_code
_entity_poly.pdbx_strand_id
1 'polypeptide(L)'
;MNLENNNDFKEAFLYSYNEESNSLSYSTDVAVSEGKLMFSVNEGGDYIITDKKIETLDKENSEESKGNEESKDNNSELAENVDGTSSDNESKNPSNGDKTSKPNGAAPPSNDNTSSDKNNNESKPKSKTCTIEIRCDTILKNMDKLRPGLDKYVPNNGVILATTTVEIYDGENVFDILKRVTRNKKIQMEFRNDPVYSGAYIEGINHLYEFDCGTESGWMYKVNGWFPNYGCSQYKVKDGDVISWVYTCDLGKDVGDQYYDK
;
A
#
# COMPACT_ATOMS: atom_id res chain seq x y z
N MET A 1 -17.66 4.53 15.48
CA MET A 1 -18.19 3.56 14.50
C MET A 1 -18.86 2.45 15.29
N ASN A 2 -19.95 1.86 14.78
CA ASN A 2 -20.68 0.81 15.48
C ASN A 2 -20.70 -0.44 14.60
N LEU A 3 -20.26 -1.59 15.13
CA LEU A 3 -20.30 -2.88 14.45
C LEU A 3 -21.25 -3.82 15.18
N GLU A 4 -22.00 -4.64 14.43
CA GLU A 4 -22.78 -5.72 15.02
C GLU A 4 -21.84 -6.78 15.62
N ASN A 5 -22.07 -7.11 16.89
CA ASN A 5 -21.33 -8.14 17.61
C ASN A 5 -21.93 -9.52 17.32
N ASN A 6 -21.70 -10.02 16.10
CA ASN A 6 -22.22 -11.32 15.66
C ASN A 6 -21.52 -12.53 16.30
N ASN A 7 -20.46 -12.30 17.09
CA ASN A 7 -19.65 -13.32 17.74
C ASN A 7 -19.84 -13.38 19.27
N ASP A 8 -20.80 -12.63 19.82
CA ASP A 8 -21.13 -12.59 21.26
C ASP A 8 -19.91 -12.28 22.16
N PHE A 9 -19.06 -11.35 21.71
CA PHE A 9 -17.91 -10.91 22.50
C PHE A 9 -18.38 -10.31 23.83
N LYS A 10 -17.89 -10.85 24.95
CA LYS A 10 -18.09 -10.29 26.29
C LYS A 10 -17.19 -9.08 26.53
N GLU A 11 -16.00 -9.13 25.94
CA GLU A 11 -14.97 -8.10 25.96
C GLU A 11 -14.32 -8.09 24.58
N ALA A 12 -13.92 -6.92 24.11
CA ALA A 12 -13.22 -6.78 22.84
C ALA A 12 -12.14 -5.70 22.95
N PHE A 13 -11.08 -5.84 22.19
CA PHE A 13 -9.89 -5.00 22.24
C PHE A 13 -9.57 -4.52 20.84
N LEU A 14 -9.35 -3.21 20.71
CA LEU A 14 -9.02 -2.57 19.44
C LEU A 14 -7.51 -2.35 19.34
N TYR A 15 -6.95 -2.74 18.21
CA TYR A 15 -5.55 -2.52 17.84
C TYR A 15 -5.48 -1.76 16.51
N SER A 16 -4.55 -0.84 16.37
CA SER A 16 -4.16 -0.28 15.08
C SER A 16 -3.01 -1.09 14.50
N TYR A 17 -3.11 -1.47 13.22
CA TYR A 17 -2.06 -2.15 12.48
C TYR A 17 -1.27 -1.12 11.65
N ASN A 18 0.06 -1.18 11.78
CA ASN A 18 0.99 -0.43 10.93
C ASN A 18 1.62 -1.41 9.93
N GLU A 19 1.34 -1.21 8.65
CA GLU A 19 1.82 -2.04 7.54
C GLU A 19 3.33 -1.88 7.31
N GLU A 20 3.88 -0.68 7.46
CA GLU A 20 5.31 -0.39 7.25
C GLU A 20 6.20 -1.10 8.28
N SER A 21 5.79 -1.08 9.55
CA SER A 21 6.52 -1.75 10.64
C SER A 21 6.02 -3.17 10.92
N ASN A 22 5.00 -3.64 10.18
CA ASN A 22 4.29 -4.90 10.41
C ASN A 22 3.97 -5.14 11.90
N SER A 23 3.42 -4.13 12.56
CA SER A 23 3.22 -4.12 14.01
C SER A 23 1.80 -3.76 14.42
N LEU A 24 1.28 -4.42 15.45
CA LEU A 24 0.04 -4.03 16.11
C LEU A 24 0.36 -3.13 17.31
N SER A 25 -0.40 -2.05 17.47
CA SER A 25 -0.39 -1.20 18.66
C SER A 25 -1.75 -1.22 19.33
N TYR A 26 -1.78 -1.44 20.64
CA TYR A 26 -3.01 -1.42 21.41
C TYR A 26 -3.62 -0.01 21.38
N SER A 27 -4.92 0.07 21.08
CA SER A 27 -5.65 1.34 21.02
C SER A 27 -6.51 1.53 22.26
N THR A 28 -7.54 0.69 22.46
CA THR A 28 -8.50 0.84 23.56
C THR A 28 -9.32 -0.43 23.77
N ASP A 29 -9.95 -0.54 24.94
CA ASP A 29 -10.99 -1.54 25.18
C ASP A 29 -12.27 -1.11 24.44
N VAL A 30 -12.91 -2.06 23.74
CA VAL A 30 -14.11 -1.82 22.94
C VAL A 30 -15.33 -2.06 23.82
N ALA A 31 -16.17 -1.03 23.97
CA ALA A 31 -17.39 -1.15 24.74
C ALA A 31 -18.43 -1.98 23.97
N VAL A 32 -19.10 -2.91 24.66
CA VAL A 32 -20.20 -3.71 24.11
C VAL A 32 -21.52 -3.20 24.69
N SER A 33 -22.43 -2.75 23.83
CA SER A 33 -23.76 -2.25 24.23
C SER A 33 -24.81 -2.70 23.23
N GLU A 34 -25.89 -3.32 23.70
CA GLU A 34 -27.01 -3.80 22.85
C GLU A 34 -26.55 -4.69 21.68
N GLY A 35 -25.57 -5.57 21.90
CA GLY A 35 -25.01 -6.42 20.84
C GLY A 35 -24.22 -5.65 19.79
N LYS A 36 -23.78 -4.42 20.08
CA LYS A 36 -22.93 -3.61 19.21
C LYS A 36 -21.61 -3.29 19.89
N LEU A 37 -20.55 -3.32 19.09
CA LEU A 37 -19.22 -2.86 19.46
C LEU A 37 -19.11 -1.36 19.22
N MET A 38 -18.76 -0.62 20.26
CA MET A 38 -18.67 0.84 20.29
C MET A 38 -17.22 1.27 20.46
N PHE A 39 -16.68 1.95 19.45
CA PHE A 39 -15.30 2.44 19.46
C PHE A 39 -15.15 3.67 18.56
N SER A 40 -14.10 4.44 18.83
CA SER A 40 -13.68 5.57 17.99
C SER A 40 -12.31 5.28 17.39
N VAL A 41 -12.19 5.52 16.10
CA VAL A 41 -10.95 5.42 15.34
C VAL A 41 -10.73 6.72 14.59
N ASN A 42 -9.49 6.99 14.22
CA ASN A 42 -9.20 8.06 13.29
C ASN A 42 -9.68 7.65 11.88
N GLU A 43 -9.92 8.64 11.03
CA GLU A 43 -10.22 8.37 9.62
C GLU A 43 -8.97 7.82 8.93
N GLY A 44 -9.11 6.72 8.18
CA GLY A 44 -7.97 6.00 7.61
C GLY A 44 -7.35 4.98 8.57
N GLY A 45 -6.41 4.17 8.06
CA GLY A 45 -5.72 3.13 8.84
C GLY A 45 -6.42 1.77 8.87
N ASP A 46 -5.66 0.74 9.25
CA ASP A 46 -6.13 -0.64 9.40
C ASP A 46 -6.23 -0.99 10.89
N TYR A 47 -7.36 -1.59 11.27
CA TYR A 47 -7.69 -1.87 12.66
C TYR A 47 -8.11 -3.31 12.82
N ILE A 48 -7.68 -3.92 13.93
CA ILE A 48 -8.01 -5.29 14.30
C ILE A 48 -8.79 -5.24 15.60
N ILE A 49 -9.91 -5.96 15.64
CA ILE A 49 -10.70 -6.18 16.85
C ILE A 49 -10.59 -7.65 17.22
N THR A 50 -10.25 -7.92 18.47
CA THR A 50 -10.06 -9.27 19.01
C THR A 50 -10.74 -9.39 20.37
N ASP A 51 -11.18 -10.59 20.72
CA ASP A 51 -11.75 -10.95 22.03
C ASP A 51 -10.67 -11.29 23.07
N LYS A 52 -9.40 -11.34 22.66
CA LYS A 52 -8.25 -11.57 23.51
C LYS A 52 -7.31 -10.39 23.47
N LYS A 53 -6.91 -9.94 24.65
CA LYS A 53 -5.84 -8.95 24.79
C LYS A 53 -4.52 -9.61 24.40
N ILE A 54 -3.92 -9.10 23.34
CA ILE A 54 -2.59 -9.47 22.89
C ILE A 54 -1.60 -8.81 23.84
N GLU A 55 -0.90 -9.61 24.63
CA GLU A 55 0.24 -9.16 25.41
C GLU A 55 1.39 -8.89 24.45
N THR A 56 1.88 -7.65 24.43
CA THR A 56 3.10 -7.32 23.69
C THR A 56 4.24 -8.06 24.36
N LEU A 57 4.82 -9.03 23.64
CA LEU A 57 6.08 -9.64 24.04
C LEU A 57 7.17 -8.57 23.95
N ASP A 58 7.42 -7.89 25.07
CA ASP A 58 8.63 -7.10 25.25
C ASP A 58 9.82 -8.04 25.05
N LYS A 59 10.68 -7.71 24.09
CA LYS A 59 11.92 -8.45 23.84
C LYS A 59 12.89 -8.22 25.00
N GLU A 60 12.74 -9.00 26.06
CA GLU A 60 13.84 -9.35 26.96
C GLU A 60 13.87 -10.88 27.16
N ASN A 61 15.07 -11.41 26.96
CA ASN A 61 15.40 -12.82 26.78
C ASN A 61 15.58 -13.54 28.14
N SER A 62 15.00 -14.73 28.33
CA SER A 62 15.68 -15.93 28.87
C SER A 62 14.73 -17.10 29.22
N GLU A 63 15.12 -18.28 28.70
CA GLU A 63 14.98 -19.65 29.25
C GLU A 63 13.62 -20.40 29.25
N GLU A 64 13.49 -21.24 28.22
CA GLU A 64 13.25 -22.70 28.26
C GLU A 64 12.18 -23.28 29.22
N SER A 65 11.14 -23.90 28.64
CA SER A 65 10.74 -25.25 29.04
C SER A 65 9.87 -25.96 27.99
N LYS A 66 10.15 -27.25 27.89
CA LYS A 66 9.71 -28.24 26.90
C LYS A 66 8.25 -28.66 27.12
N GLY A 67 7.59 -29.02 26.02
CA GLY A 67 6.36 -29.81 26.00
C GLY A 67 6.14 -30.43 24.64
N ASN A 68 6.69 -31.64 24.44
CA ASN A 68 6.38 -32.53 23.33
C ASN A 68 4.90 -32.92 23.37
N GLU A 69 4.26 -33.03 22.20
CA GLU A 69 3.40 -34.17 21.90
C GLU A 69 3.48 -34.50 20.40
N GLU A 70 3.99 -35.70 20.12
CA GLU A 70 3.98 -36.36 18.81
C GLU A 70 2.55 -36.81 18.46
N SER A 71 2.24 -36.81 17.18
CA SER A 71 1.38 -37.85 16.58
C SER A 71 1.93 -38.19 15.21
N LYS A 72 2.57 -39.36 15.16
CA LYS A 72 3.01 -40.06 13.95
C LYS A 72 1.78 -40.68 13.26
N ASP A 73 1.83 -40.75 11.92
CA ASP A 73 1.94 -42.00 11.17
C ASP A 73 1.76 -41.67 9.68
N ASN A 74 2.84 -41.80 8.89
CA ASN A 74 3.20 -42.95 8.03
C ASN A 74 2.39 -42.99 6.72
N ASN A 75 2.88 -43.42 5.57
CA ASN A 75 4.17 -43.71 4.95
C ASN A 75 3.75 -44.27 3.58
N SER A 76 4.43 -43.93 2.48
CA SER A 76 4.80 -44.91 1.44
C SER A 76 5.61 -44.24 0.34
N GLU A 77 6.87 -44.62 0.28
CA GLU A 77 7.78 -44.55 -0.86
C GLU A 77 7.27 -45.37 -2.06
N LEU A 78 7.69 -44.98 -3.27
CA LEU A 78 8.68 -45.68 -4.12
C LEU A 78 8.86 -44.82 -5.40
N ALA A 79 10.05 -44.28 -5.67
CA ALA A 79 11.16 -44.91 -6.43
C ALA A 79 10.89 -44.91 -7.96
N GLU A 80 11.81 -44.64 -8.88
CA GLU A 80 13.26 -44.39 -8.83
C GLU A 80 13.75 -43.97 -10.24
N ASN A 81 14.86 -43.22 -10.27
CA ASN A 81 16.05 -43.33 -11.15
C ASN A 81 15.98 -43.35 -12.69
N VAL A 82 16.77 -42.47 -13.31
CA VAL A 82 17.99 -42.74 -14.14
C VAL A 82 18.84 -41.44 -14.12
N ASP A 83 19.86 -41.27 -13.26
CA ASP A 83 21.32 -41.56 -13.43
C ASP A 83 21.88 -41.27 -14.84
N GLY A 84 22.64 -40.19 -15.07
CA GLY A 84 24.11 -40.18 -14.96
C GLY A 84 24.71 -39.90 -16.36
N THR A 85 25.87 -39.28 -16.62
CA THR A 85 27.00 -38.86 -15.80
C THR A 85 27.89 -37.92 -16.65
N SER A 86 28.44 -36.91 -15.97
CA SER A 86 29.70 -36.14 -16.11
C SER A 86 30.61 -36.24 -17.34
N SER A 87 31.31 -35.14 -17.67
CA SER A 87 32.73 -34.92 -17.29
C SER A 87 33.27 -33.55 -17.76
N ASP A 88 33.68 -32.74 -16.78
CA ASP A 88 34.92 -31.95 -16.62
C ASP A 88 35.57 -31.18 -17.80
N ASN A 89 35.85 -29.88 -17.59
CA ASN A 89 37.22 -29.46 -17.21
C ASN A 89 37.39 -27.95 -16.85
N GLU A 90 38.01 -27.74 -15.68
CA GLU A 90 39.10 -26.82 -15.30
C GLU A 90 39.22 -25.37 -15.84
N SER A 91 39.24 -24.40 -14.91
CA SER A 91 40.36 -23.44 -14.66
C SER A 91 40.06 -22.58 -13.42
N LYS A 92 40.71 -22.79 -12.27
CA LYS A 92 41.97 -22.17 -11.77
C LYS A 92 41.96 -20.64 -11.59
N ASN A 93 41.61 -20.21 -10.35
CA ASN A 93 42.32 -19.32 -9.38
C ASN A 93 42.77 -17.88 -9.79
N PRO A 94 43.15 -16.95 -8.86
CA PRO A 94 42.95 -16.85 -7.39
C PRO A 94 42.52 -15.46 -6.84
N SER A 95 42.17 -15.53 -5.55
CA SER A 95 42.14 -14.55 -4.45
C SER A 95 43.32 -13.56 -4.30
N ASN A 96 43.04 -12.34 -3.79
CA ASN A 96 43.53 -11.76 -2.50
C ASN A 96 43.05 -10.29 -2.38
N GLY A 97 42.47 -9.82 -1.28
CA GLY A 97 43.10 -9.57 0.04
C GLY A 97 43.77 -8.17 0.02
N ASP A 98 43.66 -7.25 0.96
CA ASP A 98 43.28 -7.21 2.36
C ASP A 98 43.23 -5.71 2.80
N LYS A 99 42.52 -5.43 3.91
CA LYS A 99 42.78 -4.38 4.93
C LYS A 99 42.75 -2.86 4.68
N THR A 100 41.73 -2.25 5.31
CA THR A 100 41.76 -1.23 6.41
C THR A 100 42.56 0.08 6.27
N SER A 101 41.89 1.21 6.54
CA SER A 101 42.27 2.17 7.60
C SER A 101 41.26 3.33 7.77
N LYS A 102 40.71 3.47 8.98
CA LYS A 102 40.23 4.72 9.63
C LYS A 102 41.42 5.23 10.47
N PRO A 103 41.59 6.54 10.82
CA PRO A 103 40.80 7.13 11.93
C PRO A 103 40.63 8.68 11.94
N ASN A 104 39.69 9.14 12.82
CA ASN A 104 39.57 10.40 13.59
C ASN A 104 39.54 11.77 12.86
N GLY A 105 38.74 12.78 13.21
CA GLY A 105 37.93 13.11 14.40
C GLY A 105 38.26 14.55 14.84
N ALA A 106 37.29 15.50 14.84
CA ALA A 106 37.32 16.75 15.61
C ALA A 106 36.02 17.58 15.45
N ALA A 107 35.51 18.10 16.56
CA ALA A 107 34.56 19.22 16.72
C ALA A 107 35.03 20.02 17.97
N PRO A 108 34.48 21.20 18.36
CA PRO A 108 33.96 22.39 17.65
C PRO A 108 34.68 23.69 18.17
N PRO A 109 34.13 24.92 17.98
CA PRO A 109 33.44 25.57 19.12
C PRO A 109 32.24 26.49 18.77
N SER A 110 31.55 26.91 19.84
CA SER A 110 30.23 27.55 19.97
C SER A 110 30.24 29.08 20.25
N ASN A 111 29.02 29.64 20.41
CA ASN A 111 28.53 30.92 21.00
C ASN A 111 27.98 31.97 20.01
N ASP A 112 26.86 32.68 20.23
CA ASP A 112 25.97 33.00 21.38
C ASP A 112 24.57 33.42 20.80
N ASN A 113 23.40 33.05 21.35
CA ASN A 113 22.52 33.80 22.30
C ASN A 113 22.05 35.21 21.82
N THR A 114 20.80 35.69 21.89
CA THR A 114 19.56 35.41 22.66
C THR A 114 18.40 36.32 22.14
N SER A 115 17.14 35.86 22.24
CA SER A 115 15.84 36.62 22.36
C SER A 115 15.40 37.56 21.23
N SER A 116 14.13 37.77 20.90
CA SER A 116 12.80 37.38 21.41
C SER A 116 11.79 37.89 20.36
N ASP A 117 10.73 37.15 20.05
CA ASP A 117 9.38 37.72 20.00
C ASP A 117 8.33 36.61 19.85
N LYS A 118 7.47 36.55 20.88
CA LYS A 118 6.23 35.79 20.89
C LYS A 118 5.19 36.60 20.14
N ASN A 119 4.63 36.04 19.07
CA ASN A 119 3.29 36.38 18.64
C ASN A 119 2.51 35.07 18.44
N ASN A 120 1.83 34.67 19.51
CA ASN A 120 0.79 33.66 19.46
C ASN A 120 -0.40 34.25 18.70
N ASN A 121 -0.50 33.91 17.42
CA ASN A 121 -1.77 33.86 16.72
C ASN A 121 -1.97 32.37 16.38
N GLU A 122 -2.72 31.65 17.20
CA GLU A 122 -3.13 30.27 16.91
C GLU A 122 -4.14 30.28 15.75
N SER A 123 -3.63 30.51 14.54
CA SER A 123 -4.26 29.99 13.34
C SER A 123 -4.03 28.48 13.36
N LYS A 124 -5.09 27.69 13.55
CA LYS A 124 -5.06 26.24 13.35
C LYS A 124 -4.31 25.96 12.03
N PRO A 125 -3.31 25.06 11.99
CA PRO A 125 -2.55 24.81 10.78
C PRO A 125 -3.54 24.42 9.67
N LYS A 126 -3.48 25.14 8.54
CA LYS A 126 -4.34 24.86 7.39
C LYS A 126 -3.95 23.47 6.87
N SER A 127 -4.90 22.55 6.86
CA SER A 127 -4.68 21.22 6.32
C SER A 127 -4.36 21.32 4.83
N LYS A 128 -3.37 20.54 4.39
CA LYS A 128 -3.02 20.42 2.96
C LYS A 128 -4.05 19.54 2.28
N THR A 129 -4.38 19.84 1.03
CA THR A 129 -5.41 19.11 0.27
C THR A 129 -4.97 18.86 -1.16
N CYS A 130 -5.40 17.76 -1.74
CA CYS A 130 -5.32 17.52 -3.18
C CYS A 130 -6.71 17.16 -3.73
N THR A 131 -6.81 16.99 -5.03
CA THR A 131 -7.99 16.42 -5.68
C THR A 131 -7.66 15.10 -6.35
N ILE A 132 -8.64 14.20 -6.38
CA ILE A 132 -8.54 12.91 -7.08
C ILE A 132 -9.81 12.64 -7.87
N GLU A 133 -9.65 12.08 -9.07
CA GLU A 133 -10.72 11.49 -9.87
C GLU A 133 -10.30 10.11 -10.43
N ILE A 134 -11.28 9.28 -10.77
CA ILE A 134 -11.07 7.97 -11.40
C ILE A 134 -12.00 7.86 -12.60
N ARG A 135 -11.44 7.64 -13.79
CA ARG A 135 -12.17 7.64 -15.06
C ARG A 135 -11.80 6.49 -15.98
N CYS A 136 -12.76 6.04 -16.77
CA CYS A 136 -12.63 4.96 -17.75
C CYS A 136 -13.20 5.34 -19.13
N ASP A 137 -13.10 6.61 -19.52
CA ASP A 137 -13.72 7.15 -20.74
C ASP A 137 -13.32 6.42 -22.03
N THR A 138 -12.10 5.90 -22.08
CA THR A 138 -11.55 5.18 -23.25
C THR A 138 -12.28 3.86 -23.50
N ILE A 139 -12.78 3.19 -22.46
CA ILE A 139 -13.54 1.95 -22.59
C ILE A 139 -14.83 2.22 -23.36
N LEU A 140 -15.51 3.36 -23.13
CA LEU A 140 -16.72 3.73 -23.86
C LEU A 140 -16.49 3.84 -25.38
N LYS A 141 -15.25 4.12 -25.80
CA LYS A 141 -14.85 4.20 -27.21
C LYS A 141 -14.32 2.87 -27.76
N ASN A 142 -14.09 1.88 -26.89
CA ASN A 142 -13.50 0.58 -27.19
C ASN A 142 -14.33 -0.57 -26.57
N MET A 143 -15.66 -0.41 -26.48
CA MET A 143 -16.56 -1.39 -25.86
C MET A 143 -16.50 -2.76 -26.55
N ASP A 144 -16.11 -2.80 -27.82
CA ASP A 144 -15.88 -4.02 -28.60
C ASP A 144 -14.70 -4.86 -28.10
N LYS A 145 -13.73 -4.24 -27.42
CA LYS A 145 -12.57 -4.91 -26.82
C LYS A 145 -12.80 -5.32 -25.38
N LEU A 146 -13.83 -4.78 -24.73
CA LEU A 146 -14.11 -5.02 -23.32
C LEU A 146 -14.41 -6.51 -23.10
N ARG A 147 -13.75 -7.10 -22.10
CA ARG A 147 -14.01 -8.48 -21.68
C ARG A 147 -15.51 -8.65 -21.36
N PRO A 148 -16.19 -9.69 -21.89
CA PRO A 148 -17.63 -9.86 -21.73
C PRO A 148 -18.10 -9.88 -20.26
N GLY A 149 -19.20 -9.19 -19.97
CA GLY A 149 -19.83 -9.14 -18.64
C GLY A 149 -19.30 -8.06 -17.70
N LEU A 150 -18.34 -7.23 -18.16
CA LEU A 150 -17.83 -6.09 -17.42
C LEU A 150 -18.55 -4.76 -17.73
N ASP A 151 -19.45 -4.75 -18.72
CA ASP A 151 -20.23 -3.58 -19.13
C ASP A 151 -20.96 -2.91 -17.95
N LYS A 152 -21.48 -3.71 -17.01
CA LYS A 152 -22.12 -3.22 -15.77
C LYS A 152 -21.20 -2.38 -14.86
N TYR A 153 -19.89 -2.48 -15.02
CA TYR A 153 -18.89 -1.74 -14.25
C TYR A 153 -18.37 -0.50 -14.99
N VAL A 154 -18.86 -0.22 -16.20
CA VAL A 154 -18.48 0.96 -16.98
C VAL A 154 -19.61 1.99 -16.89
N PRO A 155 -19.45 3.08 -16.13
CA PRO A 155 -20.43 4.15 -16.10
C PRO A 155 -20.59 4.79 -17.48
N ASN A 156 -21.83 5.13 -17.87
CA ASN A 156 -22.13 5.72 -19.19
C ASN A 156 -21.38 7.04 -19.48
N ASN A 157 -20.90 7.72 -18.45
CA ASN A 157 -20.12 8.96 -18.56
C ASN A 157 -18.63 8.76 -18.25
N GLY A 158 -18.18 7.52 -18.08
CA GLY A 158 -16.80 7.15 -17.78
C GLY A 158 -16.35 7.48 -16.35
N VAL A 159 -17.17 8.10 -15.51
CA VAL A 159 -16.77 8.57 -14.18
C VAL A 159 -17.05 7.52 -13.11
N ILE A 160 -15.99 6.88 -12.62
CA ILE A 160 -16.05 5.94 -11.48
C ILE A 160 -16.01 6.72 -10.16
N LEU A 161 -15.14 7.72 -10.08
CA LEU A 161 -15.07 8.67 -8.98
C LEU A 161 -15.00 10.08 -9.56
N ALA A 162 -16.03 10.88 -9.29
CA ALA A 162 -16.01 12.31 -9.60
C ALA A 162 -14.92 13.02 -8.79
N THR A 163 -14.37 14.11 -9.33
CA THR A 163 -13.34 14.92 -8.68
C THR A 163 -13.71 15.20 -7.22
N THR A 164 -12.88 14.69 -6.31
CA THR A 164 -13.09 14.75 -4.88
C THR A 164 -11.88 15.41 -4.24
N THR A 165 -12.10 16.44 -3.43
CA THR A 165 -11.06 17.04 -2.59
C THR A 165 -10.80 16.15 -1.38
N VAL A 166 -9.54 15.89 -1.10
CA VAL A 166 -9.10 15.04 0.01
C VAL A 166 -7.99 15.73 0.79
N GLU A 167 -7.99 15.56 2.11
CA GLU A 167 -6.88 15.97 2.97
C GLU A 167 -5.65 15.09 2.69
N ILE A 168 -4.47 15.71 2.72
CA ILE A 168 -3.18 15.04 2.60
C ILE A 168 -2.60 14.89 4.00
N TYR A 169 -2.32 13.66 4.40
CA TYR A 169 -1.57 13.36 5.61
C TYR A 169 -0.06 13.36 5.34
N ASP A 170 0.72 13.60 6.40
CA ASP A 170 2.15 13.81 6.25
C ASP A 170 2.83 12.58 5.63
N GLY A 171 3.60 12.82 4.56
CA GLY A 171 4.28 11.76 3.83
C GLY A 171 3.43 10.93 2.87
N GLU A 172 2.12 11.17 2.70
CA GLU A 172 1.29 10.39 1.77
C GLU A 172 1.80 10.48 0.32
N ASN A 173 1.82 9.33 -0.35
CA ASN A 173 2.05 9.21 -1.78
C ASN A 173 0.73 9.03 -2.57
N VAL A 174 0.79 8.99 -3.89
CA VAL A 174 -0.42 8.84 -4.74
C VAL A 174 -1.13 7.50 -4.48
N PHE A 175 -0.39 6.43 -4.20
CA PHE A 175 -0.96 5.13 -3.84
C PHE A 175 -1.77 5.21 -2.53
N ASP A 176 -1.24 5.85 -1.50
CA ASP A 176 -1.90 5.99 -0.20
C ASP A 176 -3.24 6.74 -0.34
N ILE A 177 -3.22 7.83 -1.11
CA ILE A 177 -4.43 8.60 -1.44
C ILE A 177 -5.44 7.71 -2.18
N LEU A 178 -5.02 6.99 -3.23
CA LEU A 178 -5.91 6.10 -3.98
C LEU A 178 -6.52 5.03 -3.05
N LYS A 179 -5.69 4.29 -2.31
CA LYS A 179 -6.09 3.20 -1.41
C LYS A 179 -7.11 3.67 -0.38
N ARG A 180 -6.86 4.82 0.26
CA ARG A 180 -7.77 5.40 1.26
C ARG A 180 -9.09 5.84 0.62
N VAL A 181 -9.04 6.53 -0.51
CA VAL A 181 -10.23 7.07 -1.16
C VAL A 181 -11.13 5.98 -1.72
N THR A 182 -10.59 4.98 -2.41
CA THR A 182 -11.38 3.85 -2.93
C THR A 182 -12.02 3.06 -1.80
N ARG A 183 -11.29 2.79 -0.71
CA ARG A 183 -11.83 2.14 0.48
C ARG A 183 -12.99 2.93 1.09
N ASN A 184 -12.82 4.24 1.29
CA ASN A 184 -13.85 5.10 1.87
C ASN A 184 -15.09 5.21 0.96
N LYS A 185 -14.90 5.17 -0.36
CA LYS A 185 -15.97 5.22 -1.36
C LYS A 185 -16.56 3.84 -1.70
N LYS A 186 -16.04 2.75 -1.11
CA LYS A 186 -16.42 1.36 -1.39
C LYS A 186 -16.25 0.99 -2.87
N ILE A 187 -15.21 1.53 -3.50
CA ILE A 187 -14.79 1.18 -4.86
C ILE A 187 -13.79 0.04 -4.72
N GLN A 188 -14.05 -1.10 -5.37
CA GLN A 188 -13.09 -2.20 -5.39
C GLN A 188 -11.79 -1.73 -6.05
N MET A 189 -10.66 -2.13 -5.48
CA MET A 189 -9.34 -1.85 -6.01
C MET A 189 -8.42 -3.01 -5.66
N GLU A 190 -7.61 -3.43 -6.64
CA GLU A 190 -6.61 -4.47 -6.49
C GLU A 190 -5.24 -3.97 -6.96
N PHE A 191 -4.22 -4.36 -6.20
CA PHE A 191 -2.84 -4.00 -6.45
C PHE A 191 -1.92 -5.13 -6.02
N ARG A 192 -0.75 -5.19 -6.65
CA ARG A 192 0.36 -6.05 -6.24
C ARG A 192 1.58 -5.21 -5.91
N ASN A 193 2.42 -5.71 -5.01
CA ASN A 193 3.74 -5.15 -4.81
C ASN A 193 4.65 -5.60 -5.96
N ASP A 194 5.19 -4.63 -6.68
CA ASP A 194 6.05 -4.85 -7.84
C ASP A 194 7.36 -4.07 -7.68
N PRO A 195 8.49 -4.77 -7.52
CA PRO A 195 9.81 -4.14 -7.41
C PRO A 195 10.18 -3.28 -8.63
N VAL A 196 9.68 -3.61 -9.83
CA VAL A 196 9.96 -2.85 -11.07
C VAL A 196 9.35 -1.46 -10.99
N TYR A 197 8.15 -1.34 -10.41
CA TYR A 197 7.46 -0.07 -10.20
C TYR A 197 7.79 0.56 -8.84
N SER A 198 8.76 0.02 -8.11
CA SER A 198 9.22 0.53 -6.81
C SER A 198 8.07 0.71 -5.80
N GLY A 199 7.12 -0.23 -5.78
CA GLY A 199 5.98 -0.19 -4.87
C GLY A 199 4.74 -0.84 -5.47
N ALA A 200 3.59 -0.18 -5.31
CA ALA A 200 2.31 -0.70 -5.74
C ALA A 200 2.10 -0.54 -7.26
N TYR A 201 1.75 -1.64 -7.91
CA TYR A 201 1.18 -1.68 -9.24
C TYR A 201 -0.33 -1.90 -9.14
N ILE A 202 -1.13 -1.01 -9.73
CA ILE A 202 -2.59 -1.08 -9.68
C ILE A 202 -3.10 -1.98 -10.80
N GLU A 203 -3.63 -3.13 -10.42
CA GLU A 203 -4.11 -4.16 -11.33
C GLU A 203 -5.54 -3.89 -11.77
N GLY A 204 -6.37 -3.35 -10.87
CA GLY A 204 -7.77 -3.09 -11.16
C GLY A 204 -8.42 -2.06 -10.25
N ILE A 205 -9.39 -1.34 -10.80
CA ILE A 205 -10.25 -0.41 -10.08
C ILE A 205 -11.68 -0.60 -10.59
N ASN A 206 -12.64 -0.70 -9.69
CA ASN A 206 -14.05 -0.92 -10.00
C ASN A 206 -14.29 -2.16 -10.87
N HIS A 207 -13.57 -3.26 -10.57
CA HIS A 207 -13.61 -4.53 -11.31
C HIS A 207 -13.16 -4.46 -12.77
N LEU A 208 -12.56 -3.35 -13.19
CA LEU A 208 -11.93 -3.20 -14.50
C LEU A 208 -10.42 -3.35 -14.29
N TYR A 209 -9.83 -4.36 -14.90
CA TYR A 209 -8.43 -4.75 -14.71
C TYR A 209 -7.56 -4.35 -15.89
N GLU A 210 -6.25 -4.37 -15.70
CA GLU A 210 -5.31 -4.49 -16.81
C GLU A 210 -5.76 -5.62 -17.75
N PHE A 211 -5.57 -5.37 -19.04
CA PHE A 211 -5.90 -6.29 -20.12
C PHE A 211 -7.39 -6.49 -20.44
N ASP A 212 -8.32 -5.88 -19.69
CA ASP A 212 -9.76 -6.02 -19.95
C ASP A 212 -10.24 -5.37 -21.25
N CYS A 213 -9.46 -4.48 -21.86
CA CYS A 213 -9.67 -3.96 -23.22
C CYS A 213 -8.51 -4.28 -24.18
N GLY A 214 -7.80 -5.40 -23.94
CA GLY A 214 -6.68 -5.86 -24.76
C GLY A 214 -5.31 -5.69 -24.09
N THR A 215 -4.25 -6.27 -24.66
CA THR A 215 -2.94 -6.40 -24.00
C THR A 215 -2.23 -5.09 -23.64
N GLU A 216 -2.66 -3.97 -24.21
CA GLU A 216 -2.12 -2.63 -23.96
C GLU A 216 -3.03 -1.78 -23.05
N SER A 217 -4.05 -2.40 -22.47
CA SER A 217 -5.01 -1.74 -21.59
C SER A 217 -4.65 -1.88 -20.12
N GLY A 218 -4.97 -0.84 -19.33
CA GLY A 218 -4.68 -0.81 -17.90
C GLY A 218 -4.85 0.55 -17.27
N TRP A 219 -4.50 0.65 -15.99
CA TRP A 219 -4.63 1.87 -15.20
C TRP A 219 -3.36 2.72 -15.24
N MET A 220 -3.52 4.00 -15.54
CA MET A 220 -2.47 5.00 -15.50
C MET A 220 -2.87 6.12 -14.56
N TYR A 221 -1.89 6.73 -13.91
CA TYR A 221 -2.11 7.91 -13.08
C TYR A 221 -1.38 9.11 -13.69
N LYS A 222 -1.98 10.29 -13.50
CA LYS A 222 -1.37 11.58 -13.82
C LYS A 222 -1.48 12.52 -12.64
N VAL A 223 -0.49 13.39 -12.50
CA VAL A 223 -0.48 14.47 -11.50
C VAL A 223 -0.31 15.79 -12.23
N ASN A 224 -1.25 16.71 -12.03
CA ASN A 224 -1.29 18.02 -12.70
C ASN A 224 -1.24 17.90 -14.24
N GLY A 225 -1.87 16.86 -14.79
CA GLY A 225 -1.93 16.60 -16.23
C GLY A 225 -0.72 15.85 -16.81
N TRP A 226 0.33 15.64 -16.03
CA TRP A 226 1.53 14.92 -16.43
C TRP A 226 1.49 13.46 -15.97
N PHE A 227 1.87 12.52 -16.84
CA PHE A 227 1.98 11.09 -16.54
C PHE A 227 3.38 10.74 -16.01
N PRO A 228 3.56 10.43 -14.72
CA PRO A 228 4.89 10.09 -14.23
C PRO A 228 5.37 8.75 -14.79
N ASN A 229 6.66 8.65 -15.09
CA ASN A 229 7.29 7.43 -15.61
C ASN A 229 7.79 6.50 -14.49
N TYR A 230 7.16 6.55 -13.32
CA TYR A 230 7.52 5.79 -12.13
C TYR A 230 6.28 5.48 -11.30
N GLY A 231 6.38 4.54 -10.36
CA GLY A 231 5.22 4.03 -9.62
C GLY A 231 4.56 5.05 -8.70
N CYS A 232 3.24 4.92 -8.52
CA CYS A 232 2.42 5.84 -7.71
C CYS A 232 2.83 5.89 -6.22
N SER A 233 3.49 4.86 -5.70
CA SER A 233 4.06 4.84 -4.34
C SER A 233 5.25 5.80 -4.16
N GLN A 234 5.89 6.24 -5.24
CA GLN A 234 7.07 7.11 -5.15
C GLN A 234 6.71 8.60 -5.23
N TYR A 235 5.56 8.97 -5.80
CA TYR A 235 5.15 10.37 -5.89
C TYR A 235 4.61 10.84 -4.54
N LYS A 236 5.34 11.71 -3.84
CA LYS A 236 4.86 12.38 -2.62
C LYS A 236 3.93 13.54 -2.96
N VAL A 237 2.69 13.46 -2.47
CA VAL A 237 1.61 14.40 -2.83
C VAL A 237 1.83 15.75 -2.17
N LYS A 238 1.57 16.82 -2.92
CA LYS A 238 1.72 18.20 -2.47
C LYS A 238 0.36 18.88 -2.36
N ASP A 239 0.30 19.92 -1.54
CA ASP A 239 -0.89 20.76 -1.44
C ASP A 239 -1.25 21.35 -2.82
N GLY A 240 -2.51 21.21 -3.20
CA GLY A 240 -3.06 21.64 -4.48
C GLY A 240 -2.90 20.64 -5.64
N ASP A 241 -2.25 19.49 -5.46
CA ASP A 241 -2.08 18.54 -6.56
C ASP A 241 -3.42 18.03 -7.12
N VAL A 242 -3.46 17.83 -8.43
CA VAL A 242 -4.59 17.25 -9.16
C VAL A 242 -4.21 15.87 -9.66
N ILE A 243 -4.73 14.84 -8.99
CA ILE A 243 -4.48 13.44 -9.30
C ILE A 243 -5.63 12.91 -10.15
N SER A 244 -5.32 12.18 -11.20
CA SER A 244 -6.34 11.53 -12.02
C SER A 244 -5.87 10.13 -12.39
N TRP A 245 -6.73 9.14 -12.12
CA TRP A 245 -6.55 7.76 -12.57
C TRP A 245 -7.41 7.54 -13.80
N VAL A 246 -6.78 7.12 -14.89
CA VAL A 246 -7.42 6.90 -16.17
C VAL A 246 -7.15 5.49 -16.67
N TYR A 247 -8.17 4.86 -17.24
CA TYR A 247 -8.00 3.61 -17.95
C TYR A 247 -7.53 3.91 -19.38
N THR A 248 -6.47 3.25 -19.84
CA THR A 248 -6.01 3.28 -21.24
C THR A 248 -6.47 2.01 -21.95
N CYS A 249 -6.75 2.10 -23.24
CA CYS A 249 -6.90 0.96 -24.15
C CYS A 249 -5.79 0.89 -25.22
N ASP A 250 -4.83 1.81 -25.20
CA ASP A 250 -3.74 1.97 -26.21
C ASP A 250 -2.44 2.49 -25.54
N LEU A 251 -2.00 1.83 -24.47
CA LEU A 251 -0.75 2.10 -23.74
C LEU A 251 -0.46 3.58 -23.41
N GLY A 252 -1.48 4.39 -23.13
CA GLY A 252 -1.35 5.81 -22.79
C GLY A 252 -1.63 6.78 -23.94
N LYS A 253 -1.59 6.30 -25.19
CA LYS A 253 -1.79 7.14 -26.38
C LYS A 253 -3.21 7.71 -26.47
N ASP A 254 -4.20 6.96 -26.02
CA ASP A 254 -5.62 7.34 -26.04
C ASP A 254 -6.05 8.21 -24.84
N VAL A 255 -5.16 8.39 -23.86
CA VAL A 255 -5.37 9.23 -22.67
C VAL A 255 -4.45 10.46 -22.61
N GLY A 256 -3.63 10.68 -23.64
CA GLY A 256 -2.77 11.85 -23.78
C GLY A 256 -1.47 11.76 -22.99
N ASP A 257 -0.87 10.57 -22.89
CA ASP A 257 0.47 10.43 -22.32
C ASP A 257 1.49 11.19 -23.18
N GLN A 258 2.22 12.12 -22.53
CA GLN A 258 3.23 12.95 -23.16
C GLN A 258 4.38 12.15 -23.81
N TYR A 259 4.53 10.86 -23.52
CA TYR A 259 5.47 10.00 -24.24
C TYR A 259 5.22 10.00 -25.76
N TYR A 260 3.98 10.23 -26.18
CA TYR A 260 3.53 10.20 -27.58
C TYR A 260 3.46 11.57 -28.26
N ASP A 261 3.79 12.67 -27.57
CA ASP A 261 3.74 14.05 -28.11
C ASP A 261 4.89 14.37 -29.09
N LYS A 262 5.44 13.36 -29.79
CA LYS A 262 6.62 13.47 -30.65
C LYS A 262 6.32 14.00 -32.05
#